data_AF-A0A818D6H6-F1
#
_entry.id   AF-A0A818D6H6-F1
#
_cell.length_a   1.000
_cell.length_b   1.000
_cell.length_c   1.000
_cell.angle_alpha   90.00
_cell.angle_beta   90.00
_cell.angle_gamma   90.00
#
_symmetry.space_group_name_H-M   'P 1'
#
loop_
_entity.id
_entity.type
_entity.pdbx_description
1 polymer ?
#
loop_
_entity_poly.entity_id
_entity_poly.type
_entity_poly.pdbx_seq_one_letter_code
_entity_poly.pdbx_strand_id
1 'polypeptide(L)'
;MLNDRSTVHEFLSLSKLLAFPGELSESTSIDFSFPNVEKPYESYIGINIKLRYFLRLTIIKRFSNNVFERDICVQQLSQYPEINNSIKMEVGIEDCLHIEFEYNKSKYHLKDVIVGKIYFLLVRIKIKHMEIAIIKKENTGTGPNI
;
A
#
# COMPACT_ATOMS: atom_id res chain seq x y z
N MET A 1 2.76 -13.17 21.29
CA MET A 1 1.45 -12.50 21.44
C MET A 1 0.77 -12.55 20.09
N LEU A 2 -0.27 -13.37 19.97
CA LEU A 2 -0.84 -13.83 18.71
C LEU A 2 -2.04 -12.96 18.30
N ASN A 3 -1.99 -12.44 17.07
CA ASN A 3 -3.10 -12.19 16.15
C ASN A 3 -4.36 -11.51 16.71
N ASP A 4 -4.44 -10.19 16.52
CA ASP A 4 -5.72 -9.49 16.40
C ASP A 4 -6.21 -9.53 14.93
N ARG A 5 -6.13 -10.72 14.29
CA ARG A 5 -6.51 -10.94 12.87
C ARG A 5 -7.99 -10.67 12.59
N SER A 6 -8.81 -10.44 13.61
CA SER A 6 -10.25 -10.27 13.51
C SER A 6 -10.74 -8.83 13.57
N THR A 7 -9.88 -7.85 13.88
CA THR A 7 -10.34 -6.46 14.02
C THR A 7 -10.39 -5.79 12.66
N VAL A 8 -11.55 -5.90 11.99
CA VAL A 8 -11.84 -5.17 10.76
C VAL A 8 -12.20 -3.73 11.11
N HIS A 9 -11.40 -2.77 10.63
CA HIS A 9 -11.73 -1.36 10.74
C HIS A 9 -12.37 -0.86 9.45
N GLU A 10 -13.66 -0.55 9.50
CA GLU A 10 -14.40 0.03 8.39
C GLU A 10 -14.22 1.55 8.40
N PHE A 11 -13.56 2.10 7.38
CA PHE A 11 -13.35 3.55 7.22
C PHE A 11 -14.28 4.19 6.18
N LEU A 12 -14.97 3.37 5.38
CA LEU A 12 -15.94 3.81 4.37
C LEU A 12 -17.04 2.75 4.24
N SER A 13 -18.29 3.19 4.39
CA SER A 13 -19.47 2.34 4.25
C SER A 13 -20.60 3.10 3.58
N LEU A 14 -21.08 2.59 2.45
CA LEU A 14 -22.23 3.14 1.75
C LEU A 14 -23.18 1.99 1.44
N SER A 15 -24.47 2.20 1.70
CA SER A 15 -25.50 1.21 1.42
C SER A 15 -26.63 1.85 0.61
N LYS A 16 -27.22 1.08 -0.29
CA LYS A 16 -28.38 1.48 -1.08
C LYS A 16 -29.34 0.30 -1.15
N LEU A 17 -30.60 0.52 -0.77
CA LEU A 17 -31.65 -0.45 -0.95
C LEU A 17 -31.94 -0.60 -2.46
N LEU A 18 -31.89 -1.83 -2.97
CA LEU A 18 -32.11 -2.13 -4.39
C LEU A 18 -33.54 -2.59 -4.70
N ALA A 19 -34.18 -3.28 -3.75
CA ALA A 19 -35.56 -3.76 -3.85
C ALA A 19 -36.18 -3.90 -2.46
N PHE A 20 -37.49 -3.72 -2.36
CA PHE A 20 -38.25 -4.06 -1.15
C PHE A 20 -38.41 -5.59 -1.01
N PRO A 21 -38.76 -6.09 0.20
CA PRO A 21 -39.06 -7.50 0.39
C PRO A 21 -40.12 -8.01 -0.59
N GLY A 22 -39.86 -9.12 -1.25
CA GLY A 22 -40.75 -9.70 -2.26
C GLY A 22 -40.18 -10.98 -2.87
N GLU A 23 -40.74 -11.39 -4.00
CA GLU A 23 -40.32 -12.57 -4.76
C GLU A 23 -39.54 -12.16 -6.01
N LEU A 24 -38.52 -12.94 -6.36
CA LEU A 24 -37.74 -12.77 -7.58
C LEU A 24 -37.96 -14.02 -8.45
N SER A 25 -38.92 -13.95 -9.38
CA SER A 25 -39.26 -15.07 -10.27
C SER A 25 -38.37 -15.14 -11.52
N GLU A 26 -37.87 -13.98 -11.98
CA GLU A 26 -37.13 -13.84 -13.23
C GLU A 26 -35.75 -13.21 -13.02
N SER A 27 -34.84 -13.45 -13.97
CA SER A 27 -33.53 -12.81 -13.98
C SER A 27 -33.70 -11.29 -14.12
N THR A 28 -33.30 -10.56 -13.09
CA THR A 28 -33.50 -9.11 -12.99
C THR A 28 -32.16 -8.40 -12.83
N SER A 29 -31.98 -7.30 -13.55
CA SER A 29 -30.85 -6.38 -13.39
C SER A 29 -31.35 -5.10 -12.70
N ILE A 30 -30.65 -4.67 -11.65
CA ILE A 30 -30.99 -3.46 -10.90
C ILE A 30 -29.78 -2.53 -10.90
N ASP A 31 -29.97 -1.33 -11.46
CA ASP A 31 -28.93 -0.32 -11.50
C ASP A 31 -28.71 0.31 -10.12
N PHE A 32 -27.45 0.56 -9.79
CA PHE A 32 -27.05 1.29 -8.60
C PHE A 32 -25.98 2.30 -8.94
N SER A 33 -25.90 3.36 -8.14
CA SER A 33 -24.88 4.39 -8.28
C SER A 33 -24.59 4.99 -6.92
N PHE A 34 -23.31 5.18 -6.64
CA PHE A 34 -22.79 5.91 -5.50
C PHE A 34 -22.01 7.11 -6.06
N PRO A 35 -22.60 8.31 -6.12
CA PRO A 35 -21.91 9.49 -6.62
C PRO A 35 -20.84 9.95 -5.61
N ASN A 36 -19.74 10.52 -6.11
CA ASN A 36 -18.73 11.22 -5.32
C ASN A 36 -18.15 10.43 -4.12
N VAL A 37 -17.95 9.11 -4.29
CA VAL A 37 -17.36 8.27 -3.23
C VAL A 37 -15.89 8.62 -3.03
N GLU A 38 -15.57 9.21 -1.89
CA GLU A 38 -14.20 9.49 -1.46
C GLU A 38 -13.45 8.19 -1.19
N LYS A 39 -12.28 8.03 -1.82
CA LYS A 39 -11.40 6.88 -1.65
C LYS A 39 -10.01 7.40 -1.29
N PRO A 40 -9.81 7.82 -0.04
CA PRO A 40 -8.63 8.58 0.36
C PRO A 40 -7.33 7.77 0.39
N TYR A 41 -7.41 6.44 0.30
CA TYR A 41 -6.26 5.56 0.43
C TYR A 41 -6.11 4.62 -0.76
N GLU A 42 -4.87 4.41 -1.18
CA GLU A 42 -4.53 3.38 -2.17
C GLU A 42 -4.73 1.98 -1.58
N SER A 43 -5.22 1.05 -2.40
CA SER A 43 -5.39 -0.35 -2.00
C SER A 43 -4.04 -1.00 -1.72
N TYR A 44 -3.95 -1.72 -0.60
CA TYR A 44 -2.69 -2.30 -0.14
C TYR A 44 -2.90 -3.71 0.42
N ILE A 45 -2.10 -4.66 -0.06
CA ILE A 45 -2.05 -6.03 0.46
C ILE A 45 -0.65 -6.25 1.01
N GLY A 46 -0.57 -6.18 2.34
CA GLY A 46 0.66 -6.29 3.11
C GLY A 46 0.86 -7.66 3.75
N ILE A 47 1.87 -7.74 4.61
CA ILE A 47 2.14 -8.95 5.42
C ILE A 47 1.20 -8.97 6.62
N ASN A 48 1.09 -7.84 7.32
CA ASN A 48 0.34 -7.71 8.57
C ASN A 48 -0.98 -6.96 8.40
N ILE A 49 -1.18 -6.23 7.30
CA ILE A 49 -2.38 -5.41 7.06
C ILE A 49 -2.89 -5.53 5.62
N LYS A 50 -4.21 -5.53 5.46
CA LYS A 50 -4.90 -5.46 4.17
C LYS A 50 -5.87 -4.28 4.17
N LEU A 51 -5.65 -3.33 3.27
CA LEU A 51 -6.57 -2.24 2.96
C LEU A 51 -7.23 -2.56 1.62
N ARG A 52 -8.55 -2.82 1.64
CA ARG A 52 -9.33 -3.15 0.44
C ARG A 52 -10.62 -2.34 0.35
N TYR A 53 -11.05 -2.10 -0.88
CA TYR A 53 -12.38 -1.63 -1.22
C TYR A 53 -13.12 -2.76 -1.91
N PHE A 54 -14.42 -2.89 -1.68
CA PHE A 54 -15.24 -3.92 -2.32
C PHE A 54 -16.70 -3.47 -2.40
N LEU A 55 -17.41 -4.00 -3.39
CA LEU A 55 -18.88 -3.96 -3.45
C LEU A 55 -19.42 -5.23 -2.81
N ARG A 56 -20.46 -5.09 -1.99
CA ARG A 56 -21.16 -6.21 -1.34
C ARG A 56 -22.64 -6.14 -1.67
N LEU A 57 -23.15 -7.15 -2.37
CA LEU A 57 -24.58 -7.37 -2.56
C LEU A 57 -25.07 -8.39 -1.54
N THR A 58 -26.08 -8.03 -0.75
CA THR A 58 -26.72 -8.92 0.21
C THR A 58 -28.18 -9.13 -0.17
N ILE A 59 -28.55 -10.35 -0.55
CA ILE A 59 -29.94 -10.77 -0.73
C ILE A 59 -30.41 -11.37 0.59
N ILE A 60 -31.28 -10.64 1.28
CA ILE A 60 -31.81 -11.04 2.58
C ILE A 60 -32.90 -12.10 2.37
N LYS A 61 -32.77 -13.25 3.05
CA LYS A 61 -33.74 -14.36 3.00
C LYS A 61 -34.11 -14.78 4.42
N ARG A 62 -35.19 -15.56 4.56
CA ARG A 62 -35.69 -16.03 5.87
C ARG A 62 -34.68 -16.88 6.64
N PHE A 63 -33.88 -17.69 5.94
CA PHE A 63 -32.95 -18.65 6.55
C PHE A 63 -31.50 -18.19 6.42
N SER A 64 -30.99 -18.08 5.19
CA SER A 64 -29.60 -17.69 4.92
C SER A 64 -29.51 -16.62 3.83
N ASN A 65 -28.87 -15.51 4.17
CA ASN A 65 -28.61 -14.44 3.21
C ASN A 65 -27.62 -14.91 2.14
N ASN A 66 -27.80 -14.45 0.90
CA ASN A 66 -26.77 -14.63 -0.12
C ASN A 66 -25.93 -13.36 -0.16
N VAL A 67 -24.63 -13.50 0.00
CA VAL A 67 -23.68 -12.38 0.00
C VAL A 67 -22.72 -12.57 -1.17
N PHE A 68 -22.62 -11.56 -2.02
CA PHE A 68 -21.70 -11.54 -3.15
C PHE A 68 -20.77 -10.35 -2.99
N GLU A 69 -19.46 -10.60 -3.04
CA GLU A 69 -18.45 -9.55 -2.96
C GLU A 69 -17.65 -9.44 -4.26
N ARG A 70 -17.29 -8.21 -4.61
CA ARG A 70 -16.37 -7.90 -5.71
C ARG A 70 -15.36 -6.86 -5.23
N ASP A 71 -14.10 -7.25 -5.13
CA ASP A 71 -13.00 -6.35 -4.79
C ASP A 71 -12.79 -5.30 -5.89
N ILE A 72 -12.43 -4.09 -5.48
CA ILE A 72 -12.06 -2.98 -6.36
C ILE A 72 -10.69 -2.48 -5.91
N CYS A 73 -9.80 -2.22 -6.87
CA CYS A 73 -8.52 -1.58 -6.61
C CYS A 73 -8.65 -0.07 -6.75
N VAL A 74 -8.17 0.66 -5.74
CA VAL A 74 -8.03 2.11 -5.73
C VAL A 74 -6.55 2.44 -5.83
N GLN A 75 -6.19 3.34 -6.76
CA GLN A 75 -4.85 3.86 -6.90
C GLN A 75 -4.85 5.36 -6.63
N GLN A 76 -3.89 5.85 -5.84
CA GLN A 76 -3.74 7.27 -5.54
C GLN A 76 -2.66 7.86 -6.43
N LEU A 77 -3.06 8.70 -7.37
CA LEU A 77 -2.12 9.41 -8.23
C LEU A 77 -1.48 10.55 -7.45
N SER A 78 -0.15 10.52 -7.33
CA SER A 78 0.63 11.60 -6.74
C SER A 78 1.48 12.28 -7.81
N GLN A 79 1.48 13.61 -7.82
CA GLN A 79 2.46 14.40 -8.56
C GLN A 79 3.51 14.88 -7.56
N TYR A 80 4.70 14.29 -7.60
CA TYR A 80 5.80 14.73 -6.75
C TYR A 80 6.46 15.95 -7.38
N PRO A 81 6.77 17.02 -6.61
CA PRO A 81 7.55 18.12 -7.13
C PRO A 81 8.93 17.62 -7.58
N GLU A 82 9.39 18.06 -8.75
CA GLU A 82 10.66 17.68 -9.38
C GLU A 82 11.90 18.27 -8.67
N ILE A 83 11.88 18.36 -7.34
CA ILE A 83 13.06 18.79 -6.58
C ILE A 83 14.00 17.60 -6.48
N ASN A 84 14.83 17.46 -7.51
CA ASN A 84 15.88 16.46 -7.63
C ASN A 84 17.13 16.94 -6.88
N ASN A 85 17.11 16.83 -5.55
CA ASN A 85 18.33 16.98 -4.76
C ASN A 85 19.05 15.64 -4.73
N SER A 86 20.34 15.62 -5.06
CA SER A 86 21.13 14.41 -4.85
C SER A 86 21.22 14.11 -3.36
N ILE A 87 21.11 12.84 -3.01
CA ILE A 87 21.31 12.35 -1.65
C ILE A 87 22.65 11.65 -1.61
N LYS A 88 23.41 11.93 -0.55
CA LYS A 88 24.67 11.28 -0.23
C LYS A 88 24.48 10.43 1.02
N MET A 89 24.92 9.17 0.94
CA MET A 89 24.99 8.25 2.06
C MET A 89 26.43 7.79 2.23
N GLU A 90 26.95 7.85 3.44
CA GLU A 90 28.33 7.52 3.74
C GLU A 90 28.42 6.33 4.68
N VAL A 91 29.37 5.45 4.42
CA VAL A 91 29.75 4.36 5.31
C VAL A 91 31.25 4.47 5.57
N GLY A 92 31.62 4.59 6.84
CA GLY A 92 32.99 4.84 7.26
C GLY A 92 33.41 3.99 8.46
N ILE A 93 34.67 3.55 8.43
CA ILE A 93 35.45 3.09 9.57
C ILE A 93 36.70 3.96 9.59
N GLU A 94 36.92 4.65 10.71
CA GLU A 94 38.05 5.56 10.89
C GLU A 94 39.37 4.89 10.46
N ASP A 95 40.18 5.63 9.70
CA ASP A 95 41.48 5.21 9.18
C ASP A 95 41.51 3.90 8.36
N CYS A 96 40.36 3.33 8.00
CA CYS A 96 40.27 2.01 7.38
C CYS A 96 39.45 1.98 6.10
N LEU A 97 38.25 2.55 6.11
CA LEU A 97 37.30 2.46 5.01
C LEU A 97 36.45 3.73 4.98
N HIS A 98 36.31 4.35 3.81
CA HIS A 98 35.36 5.44 3.61
C HIS A 98 34.78 5.33 2.19
N ILE A 99 33.49 5.00 2.11
CA ILE A 99 32.73 4.87 0.87
C ILE A 99 31.54 5.80 0.94
N GLU A 100 31.32 6.56 -0.13
CA GLU A 100 30.16 7.42 -0.31
C GLU A 100 29.32 6.87 -1.48
N PHE A 101 28.01 6.84 -1.31
CA PHE A 101 27.05 6.57 -2.36
C PHE A 101 26.14 7.78 -2.57
N GLU A 102 26.19 8.35 -3.76
CA GLU A 102 25.35 9.47 -4.18
C GLU A 102 24.29 8.99 -5.18
N TYR A 103 23.04 9.43 -5.03
CA TYR A 103 21.95 9.14 -5.98
C TYR A 103 21.07 10.36 -6.24
N ASN A 104 20.42 10.39 -7.41
CA ASN A 104 19.90 11.60 -8.03
C ASN A 104 18.61 12.17 -7.44
N LYS A 105 17.78 11.36 -6.78
CA LYS A 105 16.49 11.79 -6.22
C LYS A 105 16.18 11.14 -4.88
N SER A 106 15.40 11.84 -4.06
CA SER A 106 14.83 11.31 -2.80
C SER A 106 13.49 10.58 -2.97
N LYS A 107 12.82 10.82 -4.10
CA LYS A 107 11.49 10.27 -4.42
C LYS A 107 11.51 9.78 -5.86
N TYR A 108 10.89 8.63 -6.10
CA TYR A 108 10.84 7.98 -7.41
C TYR A 108 9.42 7.55 -7.72
N HIS A 109 9.04 7.66 -8.99
CA HIS A 109 7.84 7.00 -9.50
C HIS A 109 8.08 5.48 -9.61
N LEU A 110 7.01 4.67 -9.59
CA LEU A 110 7.09 3.20 -9.67
C LEU A 110 7.76 2.65 -10.95
N LYS A 111 7.94 3.50 -11.96
CA LYS A 111 8.58 3.18 -13.25
C LYS A 111 9.86 4.00 -13.48
N ASP A 112 10.33 4.71 -12.47
CA ASP A 112 11.52 5.56 -12.57
C ASP A 112 12.81 4.73 -12.42
N VAL A 113 13.95 5.39 -12.67
CA VAL A 113 15.27 4.79 -12.57
C VAL A 113 16.10 5.54 -11.52
N ILE A 114 16.73 4.78 -10.62
CA ILE A 114 17.70 5.33 -9.67
C ILE A 114 19.04 5.47 -10.39
N VAL A 115 19.54 6.70 -10.49
CA VAL A 115 20.85 7.01 -11.07
C VAL A 115 21.76 7.45 -9.94
N GLY A 116 22.90 6.77 -9.78
CA GLY A 116 23.83 7.06 -8.69
C GLY A 116 25.25 6.65 -8.99
N LYS A 117 26.16 7.01 -8.08
CA LYS A 117 27.59 6.78 -8.18
C LYS A 117 28.16 6.46 -6.80
N ILE A 118 29.07 5.48 -6.76
CA ILE A 118 29.79 5.08 -5.55
C ILE A 118 31.21 5.64 -5.63
N TYR A 119 31.66 6.34 -4.60
CA TYR A 119 33.00 6.89 -4.45
C TYR A 119 33.75 6.13 -3.36
N PHE A 120 34.91 5.60 -3.71
CA PHE A 120 35.83 4.96 -2.76
C PHE A 120 36.87 5.99 -2.33
N LEU A 121 36.67 6.61 -1.17
CA LEU A 121 37.52 7.69 -0.66
C LEU A 121 38.74 7.14 0.09
N LEU A 122 38.55 6.10 0.89
CA LEU A 122 39.61 5.39 1.60
C LEU A 122 39.35 3.88 1.59
N VAL A 123 40.35 3.08 1.18
CA VAL A 123 40.25 1.62 1.17
C VAL A 123 41.56 1.00 1.67
N ARG A 124 41.66 0.76 2.97
CA ARG A 124 42.80 0.08 3.61
C ARG A 124 42.49 -1.36 4.03
N ILE A 125 41.23 -1.79 3.91
CA ILE A 125 40.79 -3.17 4.15
C ILE A 125 40.29 -3.77 2.83
N LYS A 126 40.56 -5.07 2.61
CA LYS A 126 40.05 -5.80 1.43
C LYS A 126 38.53 -5.97 1.53
N ILE A 127 37.81 -5.42 0.55
CA ILE A 127 36.36 -5.57 0.43
C ILE A 127 36.08 -6.91 -0.27
N LYS A 128 35.33 -7.79 0.39
CA LYS A 128 34.95 -9.10 -0.17
C LYS A 128 33.69 -9.02 -1.04
N HIS A 129 32.69 -8.26 -0.58
CA HIS A 129 31.38 -8.12 -1.23
C HIS A 129 30.79 -6.76 -0.88
N MET A 130 30.05 -6.17 -1.82
CA MET A 130 29.29 -4.93 -1.63
C MET A 130 28.05 -4.99 -2.51
N GLU A 131 26.90 -4.57 -1.96
CA GLU A 131 25.63 -4.53 -2.68
C GLU A 131 24.78 -3.34 -2.26
N ILE A 132 23.80 -3.01 -3.10
CA ILE A 132 22.75 -2.04 -2.82
C ILE A 132 21.42 -2.79 -2.90
N ALA A 133 20.56 -2.59 -1.90
CA ALA A 133 19.25 -3.25 -1.82
C ALA A 133 18.14 -2.22 -1.66
N ILE A 134 16.99 -2.48 -2.31
CA ILE A 134 15.74 -1.78 -2.04
C ILE A 134 14.97 -2.60 -1.01
N ILE A 135 14.77 -2.02 0.18
CA ILE A 135 14.11 -2.71 1.30
C ILE A 135 12.73 -2.09 1.52
N LYS A 136 11.68 -2.90 1.36
CA LYS A 136 10.32 -2.53 1.75
C LYS A 136 10.14 -2.80 3.25
N LYS A 137 9.83 -1.77 4.04
CA LYS A 137 9.48 -1.88 5.47
C LYS A 137 8.00 -1.59 5.67
N GLU A 138 7.28 -2.52 6.28
CA GLU A 138 5.87 -2.34 6.67
C GLU A 138 5.81 -2.18 8.19
N ASN A 139 5.26 -1.05 8.65
CA ASN A 139 5.01 -0.80 10.07
C ASN A 139 3.51 -0.77 10.31
N THR A 140 3.02 -1.57 11.24
CA THR A 140 1.61 -1.62 11.67
C THR A 140 1.53 -1.37 13.16
N GLY A 141 0.60 -0.52 13.60
CA GLY A 141 0.36 -0.24 15.01
C GLY A 141 -1.14 -0.12 15.29
N THR A 142 -1.57 -0.59 16.47
CA THR A 142 -2.95 -0.51 16.96
C THR A 142 -2.93 -0.31 18.48
N GLY A 143 -3.59 0.74 18.99
CA GLY A 143 -3.65 1.03 20.44
C GLY A 143 -2.33 1.57 21.02
N PRO A 144 -2.12 1.50 22.35
CA PRO A 144 -1.03 2.19 23.06
C PRO A 144 0.40 1.64 22.81
N ASN A 145 0.59 0.86 21.75
CA ASN A 145 1.91 0.39 21.32
C ASN A 145 2.31 1.10 20.02
N ILE A 146 2.77 2.34 20.17
CA ILE A 146 3.69 3.01 19.23
C ILE A 146 5.07 3.01 19.89
#